data_AF-G9MZB8-F1
#
_entry.id   AF-G9MZB8-F1
#
_cell.length_a   1.000
_cell.length_b   1.000
_cell.length_c   1.000
_cell.angle_alpha   90.00
_cell.angle_beta   90.00
_cell.angle_gamma   90.00
#
_symmetry.space_group_name_H-M   'P 1'
#
loop_
_entity.id
_entity.type
_entity.pdbx_description
1 polymer ?
#
loop_
_entity_poly.entity_id
_entity_poly.type
_entity_poly.pdbx_seq_one_letter_code
_entity_poly.pdbx_strand_id
1 'polypeptide(L)'
;MADITSTASDYKGIVGPLRNRCAHCLSTGPKLLRCTGCLAVHYCSREHQAAHWPLHKSTCIKIKKARTKLAKEDVKVRNATEDFVTPANAFETHVGHFWGVLSTRDYMRARIALVMKLLIPGTLGSVSEALEHMRDMLRLCRRDNMGLREMVPAVMLRLDLDQECYDFVKWWATCDPDGTYDWGDMTLPYLNLHGADVFEDLGFLLGDYPDLNHLVAILLLKMKLLVDIHNLKIARRILSRSHLPFELRDKIELAVVRSPLSTKLQKEATESLSQTESTLLNHIRRLGAAIVEANGNFMFNLFDPDEALCCWPEAYSTGSWEEMAVALKNSYAVWWETEGVLSLLNDARACAARDSEDEIKDMIEGEKFKSGPGSYPSAKELLEDVSVNRIWGYLDYAAENASYLGPWSERPSEQHTRANKESWARAEEEDAEFDDLLDDDAWSDEEN
;
A
#
# COMPACT_ATOMS: atom_id res chain seq x y z
N MET A 1 -12.83 -4.33 -23.64
CA MET A 1 -12.18 -3.71 -22.46
C MET A 1 -11.47 -2.46 -22.94
N ALA A 2 -11.52 -1.37 -22.16
CA ALA A 2 -11.14 -0.05 -22.66
C ALA A 2 -9.62 0.13 -22.71
N ASP A 3 -9.17 0.81 -23.75
CA ASP A 3 -7.83 1.31 -24.06
C ASP A 3 -7.25 2.15 -22.90
N ILE A 4 -6.72 1.48 -21.87
CA ILE A 4 -6.00 2.09 -20.76
C ILE A 4 -4.52 1.72 -20.90
N THR A 5 -3.82 2.47 -21.76
CA THR A 5 -2.37 2.61 -21.59
C THR A 5 -2.13 3.42 -20.32
N SER A 6 -2.00 2.75 -19.17
CA SER A 6 -1.44 3.33 -17.95
C SER A 6 0.07 3.15 -17.98
N THR A 7 0.80 4.17 -17.59
CA THR A 7 2.24 4.07 -17.34
C THR A 7 2.48 4.03 -15.84
N ALA A 8 3.61 3.46 -15.39
CA ALA A 8 3.97 3.44 -13.97
C ALA A 8 3.99 4.85 -13.34
N SER A 9 4.32 5.87 -14.15
CA SER A 9 4.28 7.29 -13.75
C SER A 9 2.88 7.80 -13.38
N ASP A 10 1.79 7.19 -13.87
CA ASP A 10 0.42 7.58 -13.52
C ASP A 10 0.11 7.30 -12.04
N TYR A 11 0.85 6.40 -11.40
CA TYR A 11 0.70 6.04 -9.99
C TYR A 11 1.68 6.80 -9.06
N LYS A 12 2.70 7.45 -9.62
CA LYS A 12 3.75 8.18 -8.89
C LYS A 12 3.35 9.67 -8.74
N GLY A 13 2.31 9.91 -7.94
CA GLY A 13 1.74 11.24 -7.65
C GLY A 13 2.62 12.14 -6.76
N ILE A 14 2.03 13.22 -6.24
CA ILE A 14 2.71 14.08 -5.25
C ILE A 14 2.66 13.38 -3.89
N VAL A 15 3.83 13.22 -3.27
CA VAL A 15 3.94 12.67 -1.91
C VAL A 15 3.23 13.58 -0.90
N GLY A 16 2.53 12.97 0.05
CA GLY A 16 1.74 13.62 1.09
C GLY A 16 0.23 13.56 0.84
N PRO A 17 -0.56 14.26 1.66
CA PRO A 17 -2.02 14.21 1.57
C PRO A 17 -2.55 14.84 0.28
N LEU A 18 -3.65 14.29 -0.22
CA LEU A 18 -4.35 14.84 -1.36
C LEU A 18 -4.91 16.23 -1.03
N ARG A 19 -4.64 17.21 -1.90
CA ARG A 19 -5.13 18.59 -1.75
C ARG A 19 -5.63 19.15 -3.06
N ASN A 20 -6.58 20.08 -2.98
CA ASN A 20 -6.96 20.92 -4.11
C ASN A 20 -5.83 21.91 -4.37
N ARG A 21 -5.11 21.70 -5.48
CA ARG A 21 -3.96 22.50 -5.90
C ARG A 21 -3.98 22.75 -7.39
N CYS A 22 -3.27 23.78 -7.84
CA CYS A 22 -3.08 24.01 -9.25
C CYS A 22 -2.22 22.90 -9.87
N ALA A 23 -2.69 22.28 -10.95
CA ALA A 23 -1.95 21.22 -11.63
C ALA A 23 -0.70 21.70 -12.39
N HIS A 24 -0.46 23.02 -12.45
CA HIS A 24 0.75 23.59 -13.06
C HIS A 24 1.79 24.02 -12.02
N CYS A 25 1.42 24.88 -11.06
CA CYS A 25 2.34 25.46 -10.08
C CYS A 25 2.25 24.85 -8.68
N LEU A 26 1.38 23.84 -8.49
CA LEU A 26 1.16 23.12 -7.22
C LEU A 26 0.66 23.93 -6.03
N SER A 27 0.46 25.24 -6.22
CA SER A 27 -0.09 26.14 -5.19
C SER A 27 -1.50 25.72 -4.80
N THR A 28 -1.77 25.75 -3.49
CA THR A 28 -3.11 25.59 -2.93
C THR A 28 -3.77 26.96 -2.80
N GLY A 29 -5.10 27.02 -2.80
CA GLY A 29 -5.82 28.28 -2.63
C GLY A 29 -7.33 28.12 -2.62
N PRO A 30 -8.08 29.09 -2.08
CA PRO A 30 -9.53 28.98 -1.90
C PRO A 30 -10.33 29.12 -3.20
N LYS A 31 -9.74 29.66 -4.27
CA LYS A 31 -10.43 29.95 -5.54
C LYS A 31 -9.67 29.38 -6.73
N LEU A 32 -9.54 28.06 -6.80
CA LEU A 32 -9.00 27.40 -7.98
C LEU A 32 -10.10 27.16 -9.01
N LEU A 33 -9.81 27.49 -10.26
CA LEU A 33 -10.67 27.22 -11.41
C LEU A 33 -10.63 25.72 -11.73
N ARG A 34 -11.79 25.09 -11.88
CA ARG A 34 -11.89 23.70 -12.34
C ARG A 34 -11.82 23.62 -13.86
N CYS A 35 -11.14 22.61 -14.39
CA CYS A 35 -11.24 22.28 -15.81
C CYS A 35 -12.70 21.96 -16.16
N THR A 36 -13.33 22.76 -17.00
CA THR A 36 -14.74 22.58 -17.40
C THR A 36 -14.98 21.31 -18.23
N GLY A 37 -13.92 20.72 -18.80
CA GLY A 37 -14.01 19.50 -19.61
C GLY A 37 -14.14 18.23 -18.76
N CYS A 38 -13.19 18.01 -17.85
CA CYS A 38 -13.15 16.78 -17.04
C CYS A 38 -13.68 16.96 -15.62
N LEU A 39 -13.71 18.19 -15.11
CA LEU A 39 -14.03 18.56 -13.73
C LEU A 39 -13.10 17.99 -12.65
N ALA A 40 -12.04 17.27 -13.04
CA ALA A 40 -11.17 16.51 -12.15
C ALA A 40 -9.86 17.24 -11.76
N VAL A 41 -9.52 18.36 -12.40
CA VAL A 41 -8.28 19.11 -12.10
C VAL A 41 -8.55 20.60 -11.90
N HIS A 42 -7.65 21.25 -11.17
CA HIS A 42 -7.78 22.63 -10.73
C HIS A 42 -6.60 23.50 -11.21
N TYR A 43 -6.83 24.80 -11.40
CA TYR A 43 -5.85 25.78 -11.86
C TYR A 43 -6.00 27.11 -11.13
N CYS A 44 -4.90 27.84 -10.91
CA CYS A 44 -4.96 29.21 -10.43
C CYS A 44 -5.62 30.15 -11.45
N SER A 45 -5.37 29.91 -12.74
CA SER A 45 -5.79 30.79 -13.82
C SER A 45 -5.90 30.06 -15.16
N ARG A 46 -6.41 30.75 -16.19
CA ARG A 46 -6.51 30.19 -17.55
C ARG A 46 -5.13 30.01 -18.19
N GLU A 47 -4.15 30.83 -17.82
CA GLU A 47 -2.76 30.71 -18.28
C GLU A 47 -2.14 29.40 -17.80
N HIS A 48 -2.29 29.06 -16.51
CA HIS A 48 -1.82 27.78 -15.97
C HIS A 48 -2.54 26.58 -16.59
N GLN A 49 -3.83 26.72 -16.91
CA GLN A 49 -4.56 25.69 -17.65
C GLN A 49 -3.99 25.49 -19.06
N ALA A 50 -3.71 26.58 -19.79
CA ALA A 50 -3.13 26.51 -21.12
C ALA A 50 -1.72 25.90 -21.10
N ALA A 51 -0.89 26.26 -20.12
CA ALA A 51 0.45 25.72 -19.94
C ALA A 51 0.45 24.21 -19.61
N HIS A 52 -0.48 23.75 -18.78
CA HIS A 52 -0.60 22.33 -18.44
C HIS A 52 -1.33 21.49 -19.52
N TRP A 53 -1.99 22.13 -20.49
CA TRP A 53 -2.83 21.44 -21.47
C TRP A 53 -2.14 20.31 -22.24
N PRO A 54 -0.86 20.43 -22.70
CA PRO A 54 -0.18 19.34 -23.40
C PRO A 54 -0.12 18.03 -22.59
N LEU A 55 0.07 18.12 -21.27
CA LEU A 55 0.09 16.97 -20.37
C LEU A 55 -1.34 16.51 -20.00
N HIS A 56 -2.25 17.46 -19.78
CA HIS A 56 -3.61 17.16 -19.32
C HIS A 56 -4.56 16.63 -20.40
N LYS A 57 -4.38 17.01 -21.66
CA LYS A 57 -5.36 16.83 -22.76
C LYS A 57 -5.87 15.39 -22.87
N SER A 58 -4.96 14.41 -22.83
CA SER A 58 -5.30 12.98 -22.95
C SER A 58 -6.24 12.54 -21.82
N THR A 59 -5.84 12.78 -20.58
CA THR A 59 -6.62 12.46 -19.38
C THR A 59 -7.96 13.19 -19.36
N CYS A 60 -7.97 14.49 -19.74
CA CYS A 60 -9.20 15.27 -19.82
C CYS A 60 -10.23 14.65 -20.78
N ILE A 61 -9.80 14.26 -21.97
CA ILE A 61 -10.67 13.67 -22.99
C ILE A 61 -11.18 12.30 -22.52
N LYS A 62 -10.31 11.47 -21.93
CA LYS A 62 -10.69 10.15 -21.39
C LYS A 62 -11.78 10.28 -20.32
N ILE A 63 -11.63 11.18 -19.34
CA ILE A 63 -12.64 11.42 -18.30
C ILE A 63 -13.93 11.96 -18.91
N LYS A 64 -13.86 12.97 -19.80
CA LYS A 64 -15.04 13.56 -20.43
C LYS A 64 -15.86 12.50 -21.19
N LYS A 65 -15.20 11.64 -21.96
CA LYS A 65 -15.85 10.53 -22.68
C LYS A 65 -16.50 9.53 -21.72
N ALA A 66 -15.81 9.15 -20.64
CA ALA A 66 -16.34 8.25 -19.63
C ALA A 66 -17.59 8.82 -18.94
N ARG A 67 -17.58 10.11 -18.59
CA ARG A 67 -18.76 10.83 -18.04
C ARG A 67 -19.93 10.80 -19.01
N THR A 68 -19.71 11.11 -20.29
CA THR A 68 -20.77 11.07 -21.31
C THR A 68 -21.32 9.66 -21.49
N LYS A 69 -20.47 8.63 -21.46
CA LYS A 69 -20.93 7.24 -21.53
C LYS A 69 -21.78 6.87 -20.33
N LEU A 70 -21.30 7.17 -19.11
CA LEU A 70 -22.05 6.90 -17.89
C LEU A 70 -23.43 7.59 -17.90
N ALA A 71 -23.50 8.87 -18.30
CA ALA A 71 -24.77 9.59 -18.39
C ALA A 71 -25.74 8.96 -19.41
N LYS A 72 -25.25 8.44 -20.53
CA LYS A 72 -26.09 7.72 -21.51
C LYS A 72 -26.64 6.42 -20.94
N GLU A 73 -25.79 5.63 -20.28
CA GLU A 73 -26.24 4.37 -19.67
C GLU A 73 -27.19 4.63 -18.48
N ASP A 74 -26.99 5.71 -17.71
CA ASP A 74 -27.90 6.13 -16.63
C ASP A 74 -29.32 6.39 -17.17
N VAL A 75 -29.45 7.16 -18.26
CA VAL A 75 -30.73 7.44 -18.92
C VAL A 75 -31.41 6.16 -19.42
N LYS A 76 -30.64 5.21 -19.98
CA LYS A 76 -31.18 3.93 -20.44
C LYS A 76 -31.73 3.08 -19.29
N VAL A 77 -31.02 3.05 -18.16
CA VAL A 77 -31.45 2.26 -16.98
C VAL A 77 -32.68 2.89 -16.31
N ARG A 78 -32.81 4.23 -16.31
CA ARG A 78 -33.98 4.94 -15.76
C ARG A 78 -35.23 4.83 -16.62
N ASN A 79 -35.06 4.73 -17.93
CA ASN A 79 -36.15 4.78 -18.91
C ASN A 79 -36.13 3.55 -19.81
N ALA A 80 -35.87 2.38 -19.23
CA ALA A 80 -35.87 1.14 -20.00
C ALA A 80 -37.31 0.79 -20.38
N THR A 81 -37.48 0.20 -21.57
CA THR A 81 -38.76 -0.42 -21.93
C THR A 81 -38.89 -1.69 -21.12
N GLU A 82 -39.95 -1.77 -20.30
CA GLU A 82 -40.20 -2.95 -19.47
C GLU A 82 -40.46 -4.19 -20.34
N ASP A 83 -39.78 -5.29 -19.99
CA ASP A 83 -40.03 -6.61 -20.55
C ASP A 83 -39.88 -7.68 -19.46
N PHE A 84 -39.98 -8.97 -19.83
CA PHE A 84 -39.93 -10.08 -18.87
C PHE A 84 -38.64 -10.13 -18.03
N VAL A 85 -37.54 -9.54 -18.49
CA VAL A 85 -36.22 -9.58 -17.81
C VAL A 85 -35.65 -8.20 -17.49
N THR A 86 -36.30 -7.13 -17.94
CA THR A 86 -35.84 -5.74 -17.80
C THR A 86 -36.90 -4.88 -17.11
N PRO A 87 -36.62 -4.31 -15.93
CA PRO A 87 -37.53 -3.38 -15.28
C PRO A 87 -37.55 -2.01 -15.98
N ALA A 88 -38.66 -1.28 -15.88
CA ALA A 88 -38.77 0.08 -16.43
C ALA A 88 -37.73 1.05 -15.85
N ASN A 89 -37.48 0.96 -14.54
CA ASN A 89 -36.44 1.70 -13.83
C ASN A 89 -35.77 0.82 -12.78
N ALA A 90 -34.59 0.29 -13.11
CA ALA A 90 -33.88 -0.63 -12.22
C ALA A 90 -33.41 0.05 -10.92
N PHE A 91 -33.16 1.37 -10.94
CA PHE A 91 -32.68 2.11 -9.76
C PHE A 91 -33.69 2.14 -8.61
N GLU A 92 -34.98 1.97 -8.89
CA GLU A 92 -36.03 1.99 -7.87
C GLU A 92 -36.44 0.59 -7.42
N THR A 93 -36.30 -0.41 -8.31
CA THR A 93 -36.91 -1.74 -8.11
C THR A 93 -35.90 -2.86 -7.91
N HIS A 94 -34.63 -2.67 -8.29
CA HIS A 94 -33.63 -3.75 -8.36
C HIS A 94 -32.30 -3.42 -7.66
N VAL A 95 -32.26 -2.41 -6.78
CA VAL A 95 -31.10 -2.16 -5.90
C VAL A 95 -30.83 -3.41 -5.06
N GLY A 96 -29.56 -3.83 -4.95
CA GLY A 96 -29.15 -5.11 -4.35
C GLY A 96 -29.00 -6.21 -5.39
N HIS A 97 -29.82 -6.19 -6.44
CA HIS A 97 -29.85 -7.19 -7.51
C HIS A 97 -29.37 -6.68 -8.87
N PHE A 98 -28.77 -5.48 -8.94
CA PHE A 98 -28.41 -4.81 -10.20
C PHE A 98 -27.67 -5.74 -11.16
N TRP A 99 -26.62 -6.45 -10.68
CA TRP A 99 -25.81 -7.30 -11.55
C TRP A 99 -26.57 -8.48 -12.19
N GLY A 100 -27.65 -8.93 -11.54
CA GLY A 100 -28.54 -9.95 -12.09
C GLY A 100 -29.31 -9.45 -13.33
N VAL A 101 -29.59 -8.14 -13.39
CA VAL A 101 -30.29 -7.50 -14.51
C VAL A 101 -29.31 -7.16 -15.62
N LEU A 102 -29.36 -7.90 -16.73
CA LEU A 102 -28.40 -7.79 -17.83
C LEU A 102 -28.26 -6.37 -18.39
N SER A 103 -29.38 -5.64 -18.51
CA SER A 103 -29.41 -4.27 -19.05
C SER A 103 -28.68 -3.24 -18.17
N THR A 104 -28.47 -3.51 -16.88
CA THR A 104 -27.76 -2.58 -15.97
C THR A 104 -26.25 -2.81 -15.97
N ARG A 105 -25.75 -3.92 -16.51
CA ARG A 105 -24.31 -4.25 -16.49
C ARG A 105 -23.48 -3.24 -17.25
N ASP A 106 -24.00 -2.68 -18.34
CA ASP A 106 -23.32 -1.65 -19.11
C ASP A 106 -23.18 -0.33 -18.34
N TYR A 107 -24.16 0.01 -17.51
CA TYR A 107 -24.07 1.11 -16.57
C TYR A 107 -22.96 0.88 -15.53
N MET A 108 -22.95 -0.28 -14.88
CA MET A 108 -21.92 -0.63 -13.88
C MET A 108 -20.50 -0.61 -14.48
N ARG A 109 -20.34 -1.16 -15.69
CA ARG A 109 -19.08 -1.11 -16.45
C ARG A 109 -18.68 0.29 -16.86
N ALA A 110 -19.63 1.13 -17.30
CA ALA A 110 -19.34 2.52 -17.62
C ALA A 110 -18.90 3.31 -16.37
N ARG A 111 -19.46 2.97 -15.21
CA ARG A 111 -19.15 3.61 -13.94
C ARG A 111 -17.76 3.26 -13.42
N ILE A 112 -17.37 1.98 -13.41
CA ILE A 112 -15.99 1.63 -13.04
C ILE A 112 -14.97 2.23 -14.03
N ALA A 113 -15.31 2.28 -15.32
CA ALA A 113 -14.45 2.89 -16.31
C ALA A 113 -14.22 4.40 -16.03
N LEU A 114 -15.23 5.11 -15.51
CA LEU A 114 -15.06 6.48 -15.04
C LEU A 114 -14.17 6.54 -13.80
N VAL A 115 -14.42 5.69 -12.80
CA VAL A 115 -13.60 5.58 -11.57
C VAL A 115 -12.12 5.42 -11.91
N MET A 116 -11.76 4.46 -12.76
CA MET A 116 -10.37 4.22 -13.16
C MET A 116 -9.72 5.44 -13.83
N LYS A 117 -10.50 6.31 -14.50
CA LYS A 117 -9.98 7.56 -15.08
C LYS A 117 -9.92 8.71 -14.09
N LEU A 118 -10.75 8.72 -13.05
CA LEU A 118 -10.75 9.72 -11.98
C LEU A 118 -9.61 9.53 -10.98
N LEU A 119 -9.08 8.32 -10.85
CA LEU A 119 -7.94 8.03 -9.98
C LEU A 119 -6.60 8.53 -10.56
N ILE A 120 -6.48 8.65 -11.89
CA ILE A 120 -5.25 9.05 -12.59
C ILE A 120 -4.77 10.47 -12.21
N PRO A 121 -5.61 11.53 -12.21
CA PRO A 121 -5.14 12.87 -11.88
C PRO A 121 -4.60 13.04 -10.45
N GLY A 122 -4.91 12.12 -9.54
CA GLY A 122 -4.45 12.18 -8.14
C GLY A 122 -4.81 13.47 -7.42
N THR A 123 -6.00 14.04 -7.68
CA THR A 123 -6.48 15.23 -6.95
C THR A 123 -7.48 14.82 -5.89
N LEU A 124 -7.58 15.61 -4.81
CA LEU A 124 -8.56 15.38 -3.74
C LEU A 124 -9.97 15.24 -4.29
N GLY A 125 -10.41 16.16 -5.16
CA GLY A 125 -11.75 16.12 -5.74
C GLY A 125 -12.00 14.91 -6.64
N SER A 126 -11.03 14.50 -7.46
CA SER A 126 -11.21 13.37 -8.37
C SER A 126 -11.20 12.02 -7.64
N VAL A 127 -10.34 11.85 -6.64
CA VAL A 127 -10.29 10.63 -5.81
C VAL A 127 -11.51 10.54 -4.90
N SER A 128 -11.99 11.67 -4.35
CA SER A 128 -13.25 11.70 -3.57
C SER A 128 -14.44 11.28 -4.43
N GLU A 129 -14.56 11.82 -5.65
CA GLU A 129 -15.62 11.46 -6.59
C GLU A 129 -15.54 9.97 -7.01
N ALA A 130 -14.32 9.45 -7.18
CA ALA A 130 -14.11 8.04 -7.46
C ALA A 130 -14.66 7.15 -6.32
N LEU A 131 -14.37 7.49 -5.06
CA LEU A 131 -14.90 6.77 -3.89
C LEU A 131 -16.42 6.85 -3.81
N GLU A 132 -17.04 8.00 -4.12
CA GLU A 132 -18.49 8.15 -4.18
C GLU A 132 -19.11 7.20 -5.22
N HIS A 133 -18.51 7.12 -6.41
CA HIS A 133 -18.95 6.17 -7.42
C HIS A 133 -18.80 4.71 -6.96
N MET A 134 -17.68 4.37 -6.30
CA MET A 134 -17.47 3.01 -5.78
C MET A 134 -18.50 2.63 -4.70
N ARG A 135 -18.77 3.53 -3.75
CA ARG A 135 -19.77 3.33 -2.69
C ARG A 135 -21.16 3.11 -3.25
N ASP A 136 -21.57 3.90 -4.24
CA ASP A 136 -22.89 3.72 -4.85
C ASP A 136 -22.95 2.44 -5.70
N MET A 137 -21.86 2.02 -6.34
CA MET A 137 -21.79 0.72 -7.01
C MET A 137 -21.95 -0.45 -6.04
N LEU A 138 -21.29 -0.39 -4.88
CA LEU A 138 -21.44 -1.36 -3.80
C LEU A 138 -22.87 -1.37 -3.22
N ARG A 139 -23.53 -0.20 -3.12
CA ARG A 139 -24.95 -0.11 -2.75
C ARG A 139 -25.86 -0.79 -3.79
N LEU A 140 -25.60 -0.57 -5.08
CA LEU A 140 -26.39 -1.16 -6.16
C LEU A 140 -26.20 -2.68 -6.23
N CYS A 141 -25.00 -3.17 -5.97
CA CYS A 141 -24.64 -4.58 -6.00
C CYS A 141 -23.79 -4.93 -4.78
N ARG A 142 -24.43 -5.30 -3.66
CA ARG A 142 -23.74 -5.63 -2.41
C ARG A 142 -22.85 -6.88 -2.54
N ARG A 143 -23.20 -7.82 -3.43
CA ARG A 143 -22.36 -9.00 -3.72
C ARG A 143 -21.02 -8.65 -4.39
N ASP A 144 -20.87 -7.41 -4.86
CA ASP A 144 -19.66 -6.89 -5.48
C ASP A 144 -19.09 -7.76 -6.62
N ASN A 145 -19.93 -8.06 -7.60
CA ASN A 145 -19.55 -8.86 -8.77
C ASN A 145 -18.44 -8.23 -9.66
N MET A 146 -17.96 -7.04 -9.31
CA MET A 146 -16.93 -6.31 -10.05
C MET A 146 -15.65 -6.08 -9.25
N GLY A 147 -15.54 -6.63 -8.03
CA GLY A 147 -14.32 -6.59 -7.22
C GLY A 147 -13.96 -5.19 -6.70
N LEU A 148 -14.94 -4.33 -6.43
CA LEU A 148 -14.69 -2.99 -5.90
C LEU A 148 -14.15 -3.01 -4.46
N ARG A 149 -14.50 -4.02 -3.66
CA ARG A 149 -14.06 -4.17 -2.26
C ARG A 149 -12.55 -4.30 -2.13
N GLU A 150 -11.86 -4.70 -3.19
CA GLU A 150 -10.40 -4.77 -3.26
C GLU A 150 -9.77 -3.39 -3.48
N MET A 151 -10.42 -2.51 -4.26
CA MET A 151 -9.92 -1.15 -4.55
C MET A 151 -10.26 -0.13 -3.46
N VAL A 152 -11.43 -0.25 -2.84
CA VAL A 152 -11.98 0.77 -1.93
C VAL A 152 -11.04 1.10 -0.75
N PRO A 153 -10.42 0.13 -0.05
CA PRO A 153 -9.51 0.41 1.07
C PRO A 153 -8.34 1.32 0.66
N ALA A 154 -7.67 1.02 -0.45
CA ALA A 154 -6.57 1.84 -0.95
C ALA A 154 -7.03 3.28 -1.25
N VAL A 155 -8.20 3.45 -1.88
CA VAL A 155 -8.77 4.78 -2.15
C VAL A 155 -9.13 5.54 -0.87
N MET A 156 -9.65 4.86 0.16
CA MET A 156 -9.92 5.46 1.47
C MET A 156 -8.64 5.97 2.12
N LEU A 157 -7.55 5.20 2.08
CA LEU A 157 -6.24 5.60 2.63
C LEU A 157 -5.63 6.80 1.89
N ARG A 158 -5.82 6.93 0.57
CA ARG A 158 -5.42 8.15 -0.17
C ARG A 158 -6.13 9.41 0.31
N LEU A 159 -7.37 9.26 0.76
CA LEU A 159 -8.21 10.33 1.30
C LEU A 159 -8.04 10.52 2.81
N ASP A 160 -7.10 9.81 3.44
CA ASP A 160 -6.88 9.79 4.89
C ASP A 160 -8.14 9.38 5.70
N LEU A 161 -9.04 8.60 5.08
CA LEU A 161 -10.21 7.97 5.73
C LEU A 161 -9.78 6.70 6.46
N ASP A 162 -8.82 6.84 7.38
CA ASP A 162 -8.06 5.74 7.95
C ASP A 162 -8.90 4.84 8.85
N GLN A 163 -9.77 5.42 9.67
CA GLN A 163 -10.69 4.64 10.52
C GLN A 163 -11.71 3.90 9.65
N GLU A 164 -12.30 4.58 8.68
CA GLU A 164 -13.29 4.02 7.78
C GLU A 164 -12.70 2.91 6.90
N CYS A 165 -11.42 3.02 6.51
CA CYS A 165 -10.70 1.95 5.84
C CYS A 165 -10.61 0.70 6.72
N TYR A 166 -10.21 0.86 7.99
CA TYR A 166 -10.11 -0.26 8.92
C TYR A 166 -11.46 -0.91 9.17
N ASP A 167 -12.49 -0.09 9.45
CA ASP A 167 -13.86 -0.54 9.67
C ASP A 167 -14.42 -1.27 8.43
N PHE A 168 -14.14 -0.76 7.23
CA PHE A 168 -14.57 -1.38 5.97
C PHE A 168 -13.96 -2.78 5.79
N VAL A 169 -12.64 -2.90 5.94
CA VAL A 169 -11.95 -4.19 5.81
C VAL A 169 -12.45 -5.17 6.87
N LYS A 170 -12.53 -4.75 8.13
CA LYS A 170 -13.00 -5.61 9.22
C LYS A 170 -14.44 -6.05 9.02
N TRP A 171 -15.32 -5.15 8.56
CA TRP A 171 -16.71 -5.53 8.26
C TRP A 171 -16.76 -6.61 7.18
N TRP A 172 -16.03 -6.46 6.07
CA TRP A 172 -16.01 -7.48 5.02
C TRP A 172 -15.46 -8.83 5.49
N ALA A 173 -14.42 -8.79 6.32
CA ALA A 173 -13.81 -10.00 6.87
C ALA A 173 -14.71 -10.75 7.87
N THR A 174 -15.73 -10.09 8.45
CA THR A 174 -16.52 -10.65 9.56
C THR A 174 -18.03 -10.67 9.33
N CYS A 175 -18.53 -10.09 8.24
CA CYS A 175 -19.97 -9.91 8.00
C CYS A 175 -20.73 -11.20 7.67
N ASP A 176 -20.06 -12.24 7.17
CA ASP A 176 -20.69 -13.47 6.71
C ASP A 176 -19.91 -14.73 7.17
N PRO A 177 -19.81 -14.97 8.49
CA PRO A 177 -18.99 -16.06 9.02
C PRO A 177 -19.49 -17.45 8.58
N ASP A 178 -20.79 -17.59 8.37
CA ASP A 178 -21.43 -18.87 8.01
C ASP A 178 -21.72 -18.99 6.50
N GLY A 179 -21.41 -17.96 5.69
CA GLY A 179 -21.68 -17.96 4.25
C GLY A 179 -23.17 -17.86 3.87
N THR A 180 -24.00 -17.32 4.76
CA THR A 180 -25.47 -17.27 4.62
C THR A 180 -26.02 -15.85 4.43
N TYR A 181 -25.16 -14.83 4.35
CA TYR A 181 -25.57 -13.45 4.17
C TYR A 181 -26.31 -13.24 2.83
N ASP A 182 -27.54 -12.75 2.89
CA ASP A 182 -28.32 -12.41 1.69
C ASP A 182 -27.93 -11.03 1.16
N TRP A 183 -27.04 -11.04 0.15
CA TRP A 183 -26.57 -9.83 -0.52
C TRP A 183 -27.69 -9.04 -1.24
N GLY A 184 -28.83 -9.68 -1.53
CA GLY A 184 -29.99 -9.04 -2.15
C GLY A 184 -30.88 -8.31 -1.16
N ASP A 185 -30.90 -8.75 0.10
CA ASP A 185 -31.71 -8.12 1.14
C ASP A 185 -31.08 -6.79 1.59
N MET A 186 -31.68 -5.69 1.11
CA MET A 186 -31.24 -4.34 1.41
C MET A 186 -31.53 -3.90 2.85
N THR A 187 -32.33 -4.66 3.60
CA THR A 187 -32.67 -4.38 5.01
C THR A 187 -31.63 -4.90 6.00
N LEU A 188 -30.79 -5.85 5.57
CA LEU A 188 -29.71 -6.37 6.41
C LEU A 188 -28.63 -5.30 6.72
N PRO A 189 -27.97 -5.37 7.89
CA PRO A 189 -26.89 -4.46 8.26
C PRO A 189 -25.76 -4.51 7.24
N TYR A 190 -25.39 -3.36 6.70
CA TYR A 190 -24.39 -3.25 5.63
C TYR A 190 -23.42 -2.11 5.90
N LEU A 191 -22.11 -2.43 5.95
CA LEU A 191 -21.03 -1.47 6.25
C LEU A 191 -21.33 -0.60 7.48
N ASN A 192 -21.92 -1.22 8.51
CA ASN A 192 -22.42 -0.58 9.72
C ASN A 192 -21.44 -0.66 10.91
N LEU A 193 -20.21 -1.11 10.66
CA LEU A 193 -19.14 -1.10 11.66
C LEU A 193 -18.50 0.29 11.70
N HIS A 194 -18.36 0.85 12.90
CA HIS A 194 -17.78 2.18 13.08
C HIS A 194 -16.91 2.21 14.34
N GLY A 195 -15.68 2.71 14.20
CA GLY A 195 -14.77 2.93 15.32
C GLY A 195 -14.21 1.63 15.91
N ALA A 196 -13.98 0.60 15.08
CA ALA A 196 -13.27 -0.58 15.53
C ALA A 196 -11.85 -0.21 15.98
N ASP A 197 -11.33 -0.96 16.95
CA ASP A 197 -10.01 -0.68 17.50
C ASP A 197 -8.93 -1.05 16.48
N VAL A 198 -8.28 -0.03 15.93
CA VAL A 198 -7.21 -0.20 14.95
C VAL A 198 -5.98 -0.91 15.57
N PHE A 199 -5.88 -1.05 16.88
CA PHE A 199 -4.78 -1.75 17.54
C PHE A 199 -5.16 -3.13 18.08
N GLU A 200 -6.37 -3.61 17.80
CA GLU A 200 -6.79 -4.96 18.19
C GLU A 200 -6.03 -6.06 17.43
N ASP A 201 -6.15 -7.30 17.91
CA ASP A 201 -5.55 -8.46 17.26
C ASP A 201 -6.10 -8.67 15.84
N LEU A 202 -5.22 -9.10 14.94
CA LEU A 202 -5.49 -9.24 13.52
C LEU A 202 -6.13 -10.59 13.14
N GLY A 203 -6.60 -11.39 14.10
CA GLY A 203 -7.18 -12.72 13.85
C GLY A 203 -8.34 -12.72 12.84
N PHE A 204 -9.10 -11.63 12.73
CA PHE A 204 -10.16 -11.52 11.71
C PHE A 204 -9.63 -11.44 10.28
N LEU A 205 -8.36 -11.06 10.09
CA LEU A 205 -7.73 -10.84 8.80
C LEU A 205 -6.74 -11.94 8.43
N LEU A 206 -6.11 -12.57 9.43
CA LEU A 206 -5.06 -13.59 9.27
C LEU A 206 -5.63 -15.03 9.27
N GLY A 207 -6.79 -15.23 8.67
CA GLY A 207 -7.41 -16.56 8.52
C GLY A 207 -6.81 -17.39 7.38
N ASP A 208 -7.43 -18.54 7.08
CA ASP A 208 -6.90 -19.52 6.10
C ASP A 208 -6.86 -19.02 4.64
N TYR A 209 -7.68 -18.03 4.29
CA TYR A 209 -7.79 -17.48 2.93
C TYR A 209 -7.88 -15.95 2.96
N PRO A 210 -6.79 -15.25 3.32
CA PRO A 210 -6.83 -13.81 3.47
C PRO A 210 -6.87 -13.12 2.10
N ASP A 211 -7.67 -12.05 1.99
CA ASP A 211 -7.71 -11.21 0.79
C ASP A 211 -6.43 -10.35 0.70
N LEU A 212 -5.67 -10.52 -0.39
CA LEU A 212 -4.38 -9.83 -0.58
C LEU A 212 -4.53 -8.30 -0.54
N ASN A 213 -5.57 -7.74 -1.15
CA ASN A 213 -5.77 -6.29 -1.18
C ASN A 213 -6.08 -5.75 0.21
N HIS A 214 -6.85 -6.48 1.01
CA HIS A 214 -7.17 -6.13 2.39
C HIS A 214 -5.93 -6.22 3.29
N LEU A 215 -5.12 -7.28 3.16
CA LEU A 215 -3.84 -7.39 3.85
C LEU A 215 -2.94 -6.19 3.54
N VAL A 216 -2.77 -5.86 2.26
CA VAL A 216 -1.94 -4.74 1.78
C VAL A 216 -2.44 -3.40 2.31
N ALA A 217 -3.75 -3.17 2.30
CA ALA A 217 -4.33 -1.94 2.82
C ALA A 217 -4.11 -1.79 4.34
N ILE A 218 -4.31 -2.87 5.11
CA ILE A 218 -4.10 -2.83 6.56
C ILE A 218 -2.61 -2.71 6.89
N LEU A 219 -1.71 -3.39 6.17
CA LEU A 219 -0.26 -3.21 6.29
C LEU A 219 0.12 -1.74 6.10
N LEU A 220 -0.33 -1.11 5.01
CA LEU A 220 -0.04 0.29 4.73
C LEU A 220 -0.60 1.22 5.81
N LEU A 221 -1.82 0.97 6.30
CA LEU A 221 -2.40 1.73 7.41
C LEU A 221 -1.52 1.62 8.66
N LYS A 222 -1.08 0.41 9.04
CA LYS A 222 -0.20 0.23 10.22
C LYS A 222 1.15 0.94 10.03
N MET A 223 1.74 0.83 8.84
CA MET A 223 2.99 1.50 8.49
C MET A 223 2.86 3.03 8.55
N LYS A 224 1.74 3.58 8.06
CA LYS A 224 1.43 5.03 8.15
C LYS A 224 1.38 5.49 9.61
N LEU A 225 0.72 4.73 10.49
CA LEU A 225 0.66 5.04 11.93
C LEU A 225 2.04 4.91 12.59
N LEU A 226 2.85 3.92 12.21
CA LEU A 226 4.21 3.75 12.72
C LEU A 226 5.09 4.96 12.38
N VAL A 227 5.07 5.41 11.12
CA VAL A 227 5.79 6.61 10.67
C VAL A 227 5.35 7.85 11.44
N ASP A 228 4.03 8.03 11.65
CA ASP A 228 3.52 9.15 12.45
C ASP A 228 4.01 9.10 13.90
N ILE A 229 4.06 7.92 14.53
CA ILE A 229 4.60 7.76 15.89
C ILE A 229 6.10 8.09 15.93
N HIS A 230 6.88 7.65 14.95
CA HIS A 230 8.30 8.00 14.84
C HIS A 230 8.49 9.51 14.74
N ASN A 231 7.74 10.15 13.85
CA ASN A 231 7.75 11.59 13.67
C ASN A 231 7.40 12.34 14.97
N LEU A 232 6.39 11.89 15.70
CA LEU A 232 6.03 12.44 17.02
C LEU A 232 7.17 12.27 18.04
N LYS A 233 7.76 11.08 18.14
CA LYS A 233 8.87 10.81 19.07
C LYS A 233 10.10 11.67 18.75
N ILE A 234 10.44 11.80 17.47
CA ILE A 234 11.54 12.65 16.99
C ILE A 234 11.26 14.12 17.33
N ALA A 235 10.08 14.61 16.98
CA ALA A 235 9.66 15.98 17.28
C ALA A 235 9.76 16.26 18.78
N ARG A 236 9.22 15.39 19.63
CA ARG A 236 9.30 15.53 21.10
C ARG A 236 10.74 15.55 21.62
N ARG A 237 11.61 14.66 21.13
CA ARG A 237 13.03 14.64 21.49
C ARG A 237 13.72 15.96 21.14
N ILE A 238 13.50 16.49 19.94
CA ILE A 238 14.07 17.77 19.50
C ILE A 238 13.48 18.94 20.31
N LEU A 239 12.16 18.98 20.48
CA LEU A 239 11.44 20.05 21.17
C LEU A 239 11.73 20.09 22.66
N SER A 240 12.02 18.95 23.30
CA SER A 240 12.46 18.89 24.71
C SER A 240 13.75 19.68 24.97
N ARG A 241 14.58 19.87 23.94
CA ARG A 241 15.83 20.65 23.98
C ARG A 241 15.61 22.12 23.61
N SER A 242 14.38 22.52 23.32
CA SER A 242 14.01 23.87 22.88
C SER A 242 13.24 24.64 23.96
N HIS A 243 13.33 25.97 23.93
CA HIS A 243 12.55 26.87 24.79
C HIS A 243 11.20 27.27 24.17
N LEU A 244 10.65 26.46 23.26
CA LEU A 244 9.38 26.78 22.60
C LEU A 244 8.19 26.67 23.58
N PRO A 245 7.23 27.61 23.55
CA PRO A 245 5.94 27.49 24.24
C PRO A 245 5.18 26.22 23.84
N PHE A 246 4.35 25.71 24.74
CA PHE A 246 3.62 24.45 24.55
C PHE A 246 2.70 24.51 23.33
N GLU A 247 2.06 25.66 23.08
CA GLU A 247 1.16 25.86 21.93
C GLU A 247 1.88 25.77 20.58
N LEU A 248 3.16 26.11 20.53
CA LEU A 248 3.98 25.94 19.33
C LEU A 248 4.47 24.50 19.18
N ARG A 249 4.74 23.80 20.29
CA ARG A 249 5.09 22.36 20.27
C ARG A 249 3.94 21.54 19.71
N ASP A 250 2.72 21.75 20.22
CA ASP A 250 1.52 21.06 19.75
C ASP A 250 1.29 21.25 18.25
N LYS A 251 1.47 22.48 17.74
CA LYS A 251 1.35 22.76 16.31
C LYS A 251 2.40 22.04 15.46
N ILE A 252 3.63 21.89 15.97
CA ILE A 252 4.69 21.15 15.29
C ILE A 252 4.36 19.65 15.31
N GLU A 253 3.98 19.10 16.46
CA GLU A 253 3.60 17.69 16.59
C GLU A 253 2.42 17.33 15.66
N LEU A 254 1.40 18.18 15.56
CA LEU A 254 0.30 18.00 14.63
C LEU A 254 0.70 18.15 13.15
N ALA A 255 1.76 18.91 12.86
CA ALA A 255 2.24 19.10 11.49
C ALA A 255 3.10 17.94 10.97
N VAL A 256 3.65 17.10 11.85
CA VAL A 256 4.48 15.95 11.48
C VAL A 256 3.71 14.63 11.42
N VAL A 257 2.41 14.64 11.72
CA VAL A 257 1.52 13.48 11.56
C VAL A 257 0.59 13.68 10.37
N ARG A 258 0.32 12.59 9.65
CA ARG A 258 -0.62 12.58 8.54
C ARG A 258 -1.99 12.02 8.94
N SER A 259 -2.03 10.93 9.69
CA SER A 259 -3.27 10.23 9.97
C SER A 259 -4.16 11.02 10.95
N PRO A 260 -5.48 11.11 10.70
CA PRO A 260 -6.43 11.58 11.70
C PRO A 260 -6.44 10.74 12.98
N LEU A 261 -6.08 9.45 12.89
CA LEU A 261 -5.92 8.58 14.07
C LEU A 261 -4.72 9.01 14.90
N SER A 262 -3.59 9.31 14.26
CA SER A 262 -2.37 9.78 14.93
C SER A 262 -2.53 11.13 15.62
N THR A 263 -3.50 11.95 15.19
CA THR A 263 -3.87 13.19 15.90
C THR A 263 -4.39 12.90 17.32
N LYS A 264 -4.98 11.72 17.55
CA LYS A 264 -5.37 11.27 18.89
C LYS A 264 -4.15 10.80 19.68
N LEU A 265 -3.24 10.05 19.04
CA LEU A 265 -1.98 9.57 19.63
C LEU A 265 -1.06 10.73 20.05
N GLN A 266 -1.09 11.87 19.34
CA GLN A 266 -0.33 13.06 19.69
C GLN A 266 -0.59 13.53 21.14
N LYS A 267 -1.74 13.22 21.72
CA LYS A 267 -2.07 13.59 23.10
C LYS A 267 -1.51 12.62 24.15
N GLU A 268 -1.03 11.46 23.72
CA GLU A 268 -0.54 10.42 24.62
C GLU A 268 0.90 10.66 25.08
N ALA A 269 1.24 10.12 26.24
CA ALA A 269 2.60 10.16 26.76
C ALA A 269 3.57 9.35 25.86
N THR A 270 4.85 9.73 25.85
CA THR A 270 5.88 9.06 25.04
C THR A 270 6.03 7.56 25.38
N GLU A 271 5.77 7.17 26.64
CA GLU A 271 5.76 5.77 27.06
C GLU A 271 4.62 4.99 26.39
N SER A 272 3.41 5.55 26.36
CA SER A 272 2.26 4.98 25.64
C SER A 272 2.58 4.83 24.15
N LEU A 273 3.15 5.85 23.53
CA LEU A 273 3.57 5.79 22.12
C LEU A 273 4.56 4.66 21.84
N SER A 274 5.46 4.37 22.78
CA SER A 274 6.45 3.28 22.63
C SER A 274 5.79 1.89 22.74
N GLN A 275 4.74 1.77 23.55
CA GLN A 275 3.92 0.55 23.60
C GLN A 275 3.13 0.38 22.30
N THR A 276 2.48 1.43 21.81
CA THR A 276 1.75 1.41 20.52
C THR A 276 2.68 1.09 19.35
N GLU A 277 3.89 1.65 19.33
CA GLU A 277 4.92 1.34 18.34
C GLU A 277 5.29 -0.15 18.36
N SER A 278 5.48 -0.74 19.54
CA SER A 278 5.79 -2.16 19.70
C SER A 278 4.65 -3.06 19.16
N THR A 279 3.40 -2.69 19.46
CA THR A 279 2.21 -3.35 18.92
C THR A 279 2.16 -3.23 17.39
N LEU A 280 2.41 -2.04 16.84
CA LEU A 280 2.42 -1.83 15.40
C LEU A 280 3.52 -2.62 14.70
N LEU A 281 4.74 -2.65 15.25
CA LEU A 281 5.84 -3.44 14.70
C LEU A 281 5.48 -4.93 14.65
N ASN A 282 4.89 -5.47 15.73
CA ASN A 282 4.40 -6.85 15.73
C ASN A 282 3.34 -7.09 14.64
N HIS A 283 2.35 -6.21 14.54
CA HIS A 283 1.28 -6.29 13.54
C HIS A 283 1.83 -6.22 12.11
N ILE A 284 2.75 -5.30 11.84
CA ILE A 284 3.38 -5.12 10.53
C ILE A 284 4.18 -6.38 10.15
N ARG A 285 4.94 -6.97 11.06
CA ARG A 285 5.67 -8.23 10.79
C ARG A 285 4.70 -9.38 10.46
N ARG A 286 3.61 -9.53 11.23
CA ARG A 286 2.58 -10.56 10.97
C ARG A 286 1.89 -10.36 9.62
N LEU A 287 1.49 -9.13 9.30
CA LEU A 287 0.87 -8.77 8.02
C LEU A 287 1.83 -8.98 6.85
N GLY A 288 3.08 -8.58 7.03
CA GLY A 288 4.15 -8.76 6.04
C GLY A 288 4.40 -10.23 5.72
N ALA A 289 4.49 -11.07 6.75
CA ALA A 289 4.59 -12.52 6.58
C ALA A 289 3.37 -13.10 5.85
N ALA A 290 2.15 -12.69 6.25
CA ALA A 290 0.92 -13.14 5.60
C ALA A 290 0.81 -12.71 4.14
N ILE A 291 1.33 -11.53 3.77
CA ILE A 291 1.38 -11.10 2.37
C ILE A 291 2.37 -11.95 1.57
N VAL A 292 3.53 -12.28 2.14
CA VAL A 292 4.52 -13.15 1.47
C VAL A 292 3.94 -14.55 1.27
N GLU A 293 3.22 -15.08 2.26
CA GLU A 293 2.54 -16.37 2.16
C GLU A 293 1.39 -16.35 1.13
N ALA A 294 0.56 -15.31 1.15
CA ALA A 294 -0.54 -15.16 0.21
C ALA A 294 -0.05 -14.93 -1.23
N ASN A 295 1.01 -14.11 -1.41
CA ASN A 295 1.59 -13.82 -2.71
C ASN A 295 3.05 -13.36 -2.60
N GLY A 296 3.99 -14.30 -2.79
CA GLY A 296 5.43 -14.05 -2.69
C GLY A 296 5.99 -13.00 -3.65
N ASN A 297 5.27 -12.65 -4.73
CA ASN A 297 5.72 -11.65 -5.71
C ASN A 297 5.42 -10.20 -5.30
N PHE A 298 4.51 -9.98 -4.34
CA PHE A 298 3.99 -8.65 -4.03
C PHE A 298 5.11 -7.70 -3.56
N MET A 299 5.95 -8.15 -2.63
CA MET A 299 7.00 -7.28 -2.07
C MET A 299 8.07 -6.92 -3.10
N PHE A 300 8.45 -7.84 -3.99
CA PHE A 300 9.38 -7.57 -5.08
C PHE A 300 8.85 -6.48 -6.01
N ASN A 301 7.59 -6.62 -6.43
CA ASN A 301 6.95 -5.67 -7.34
C ASN A 301 6.54 -4.37 -6.65
N LEU A 302 6.49 -4.32 -5.31
CA LEU A 302 6.37 -3.05 -4.60
C LEU A 302 7.62 -2.17 -4.79
N PHE A 303 8.81 -2.78 -4.85
CA PHE A 303 10.08 -2.07 -5.07
C PHE A 303 10.40 -1.87 -6.55
N ASP A 304 9.98 -2.79 -7.42
CA ASP A 304 10.09 -2.66 -8.87
C ASP A 304 8.72 -2.85 -9.56
N PRO A 305 7.89 -1.80 -9.61
CA PRO A 305 6.47 -1.91 -9.95
C PRO A 305 6.19 -1.79 -11.45
N ASP A 306 7.17 -1.41 -12.26
CA ASP A 306 6.91 -0.84 -13.57
C ASP A 306 6.25 -1.86 -14.52
N GLU A 307 6.65 -3.13 -14.48
CA GLU A 307 6.03 -4.22 -15.25
C GLU A 307 4.58 -4.46 -14.81
N ALA A 308 4.37 -4.68 -13.51
CA ALA A 308 3.06 -4.97 -12.93
C ALA A 308 2.05 -3.82 -13.15
N LEU A 309 2.48 -2.56 -13.04
CA LEU A 309 1.63 -1.39 -13.27
C LEU A 309 1.22 -1.18 -14.74
N CYS A 310 1.99 -1.74 -15.67
CA CYS A 310 1.69 -1.70 -17.11
C CYS A 310 0.83 -2.88 -17.57
N CYS A 311 0.70 -3.94 -16.77
CA CYS A 311 -0.08 -5.13 -17.13
C CYS A 311 -1.59 -4.98 -16.91
N TRP A 312 -2.39 -5.72 -17.69
CA TRP A 312 -3.85 -5.77 -17.60
C TRP A 312 -4.35 -7.21 -17.64
N PRO A 313 -4.30 -7.92 -16.49
CA PRO A 313 -4.84 -9.27 -16.43
C PRO A 313 -6.34 -9.29 -16.71
N GLU A 314 -6.79 -10.26 -17.52
CA GLU A 314 -8.22 -10.49 -17.76
C GLU A 314 -8.87 -11.29 -16.62
N ALA A 315 -8.07 -12.13 -15.97
CA ALA A 315 -8.42 -12.96 -14.83
C ALA A 315 -7.15 -13.24 -14.00
N TYR A 316 -7.33 -13.70 -12.78
CA TYR A 316 -6.26 -14.18 -11.90
C TYR A 316 -6.76 -15.36 -11.06
N SER A 317 -5.82 -16.06 -10.44
CA SER A 317 -6.08 -17.01 -9.36
C SER A 317 -5.33 -16.57 -8.11
N THR A 318 -5.79 -17.00 -6.94
CA THR A 318 -5.10 -16.73 -5.68
C THR A 318 -3.63 -17.17 -5.74
N GLY A 319 -2.74 -16.30 -5.30
CA GLY A 319 -1.28 -16.47 -5.33
C GLY A 319 -0.62 -16.23 -6.69
N SER A 320 -1.38 -15.94 -7.76
CA SER A 320 -0.80 -15.73 -9.09
C SER A 320 -0.13 -14.36 -9.23
N TRP A 321 0.75 -14.22 -10.23
CA TRP A 321 1.37 -12.94 -10.54
C TRP A 321 0.31 -11.90 -10.98
N GLU A 322 -0.74 -12.34 -11.67
CA GLU A 322 -1.85 -11.47 -12.09
C GLU A 322 -2.62 -10.88 -10.89
N GLU A 323 -2.86 -11.68 -9.83
CA GLU A 323 -3.48 -11.19 -8.60
C GLU A 323 -2.63 -10.10 -7.97
N MET A 324 -1.32 -10.34 -7.88
CA MET A 324 -0.34 -9.36 -7.41
C MET A 324 -0.40 -8.09 -8.25
N ALA A 325 -0.39 -8.20 -9.59
CA ALA A 325 -0.41 -7.03 -10.46
C ALA A 325 -1.69 -6.21 -10.28
N VAL A 326 -2.84 -6.86 -10.08
CA VAL A 326 -4.10 -6.18 -9.74
C VAL A 326 -4.00 -5.48 -8.37
N ALA A 327 -3.52 -6.19 -7.34
CA ALA A 327 -3.39 -5.63 -5.99
C ALA A 327 -2.41 -4.45 -5.94
N LEU A 328 -1.31 -4.53 -6.68
CA LEU A 328 -0.35 -3.45 -6.82
C LEU A 328 -0.97 -2.25 -7.52
N LYS A 329 -1.69 -2.44 -8.63
CA LYS A 329 -2.37 -1.32 -9.33
C LYS A 329 -3.41 -0.64 -8.45
N ASN A 330 -4.12 -1.40 -7.62
CA ASN A 330 -5.11 -0.85 -6.70
C ASN A 330 -4.47 0.02 -5.61
N SER A 331 -3.27 -0.34 -5.15
CA SER A 331 -2.65 0.23 -3.94
C SER A 331 -1.40 1.09 -4.16
N TYR A 332 -0.69 0.98 -5.29
CA TYR A 332 0.64 1.60 -5.44
C TYR A 332 0.63 3.13 -5.28
N ALA A 333 -0.43 3.79 -5.78
CA ALA A 333 -0.56 5.23 -5.61
C ALA A 333 -0.56 5.65 -4.13
N VAL A 334 -1.17 4.86 -3.24
CA VAL A 334 -1.20 5.19 -1.81
C VAL A 334 0.11 4.85 -1.09
N TRP A 335 0.84 3.82 -1.52
CA TRP A 335 2.21 3.56 -1.07
C TRP A 335 3.13 4.74 -1.39
N TRP A 336 3.06 5.23 -2.62
CA TRP A 336 3.85 6.37 -3.08
C TRP A 336 3.47 7.68 -2.39
N GLU A 337 2.15 7.93 -2.26
CA GLU A 337 1.65 9.15 -1.62
C GLU A 337 1.95 9.17 -0.11
N THR A 338 2.14 8.02 0.56
CA THR A 338 2.39 7.95 2.01
C THR A 338 3.86 8.14 2.35
N GLU A 339 4.21 9.38 2.67
CA GLU A 339 5.56 9.79 3.07
C GLU A 339 6.13 8.90 4.18
N GLY A 340 7.41 8.55 4.08
CA GLY A 340 8.15 7.77 5.05
C GLY A 340 7.96 6.25 4.96
N VAL A 341 6.83 5.75 4.46
CA VAL A 341 6.55 4.29 4.43
C VAL A 341 7.52 3.54 3.52
N LEU A 342 7.64 3.95 2.25
CA LEU A 342 8.60 3.31 1.34
C LEU A 342 10.05 3.55 1.76
N SER A 343 10.35 4.69 2.41
CA SER A 343 11.69 4.97 2.94
C SER A 343 12.05 3.99 4.07
N LEU A 344 11.13 3.73 4.99
CA LEU A 344 11.32 2.77 6.07
C LEU A 344 11.52 1.35 5.55
N LEU A 345 10.73 0.93 4.56
CA LEU A 345 10.89 -0.38 3.92
C LEU A 345 12.23 -0.50 3.17
N ASN A 346 12.65 0.54 2.45
CA ASN A 346 13.96 0.55 1.79
C ASN A 346 15.12 0.52 2.79
N ASP A 347 14.99 1.17 3.95
CA ASP A 347 16.00 1.10 5.02
C ASP A 347 16.10 -0.30 5.63
N ALA A 348 14.96 -0.98 5.86
CA ALA A 348 14.94 -2.38 6.30
C ALA A 348 15.59 -3.31 5.27
N ARG A 349 15.30 -3.10 3.98
CA ARG A 349 15.92 -3.82 2.86
C ARG A 349 17.44 -3.58 2.81
N ALA A 350 17.88 -2.34 3.00
CA ALA A 350 19.30 -2.00 3.01
C ALA A 350 20.03 -2.65 4.20
N CYS A 351 19.40 -2.68 5.39
CA CYS A 351 19.95 -3.40 6.54
C CYS A 351 20.06 -4.91 6.26
N ALA A 352 19.01 -5.51 5.70
CA ALA A 352 19.01 -6.93 5.34
C ALA A 352 20.08 -7.29 4.30
N ALA A 353 20.27 -6.45 3.28
CA ALA A 353 21.32 -6.62 2.30
C ALA A 353 22.71 -6.56 2.96
N ARG A 354 22.97 -5.50 3.72
CA ARG A 354 24.28 -5.28 4.37
C ARG A 354 24.70 -6.46 5.27
N ASP A 355 23.76 -7.03 6.02
CA ASP A 355 24.04 -8.15 6.93
C ASP A 355 24.11 -9.51 6.23
N SER A 356 23.68 -9.60 4.97
CA SER A 356 23.75 -10.83 4.16
C SER A 356 24.90 -10.82 3.15
N GLU A 357 25.72 -9.76 3.13
CA GLU A 357 26.78 -9.57 2.12
C GLU A 357 27.86 -10.66 2.21
N ASP A 358 28.37 -10.92 3.41
CA ASP A 358 29.43 -11.91 3.65
C ASP A 358 28.88 -13.34 3.42
N GLU A 359 27.68 -13.65 3.93
CA GLU A 359 26.98 -14.93 3.70
C GLU A 359 26.82 -15.26 2.21
N ILE A 360 26.41 -14.28 1.38
CA ILE A 360 26.19 -14.48 -0.06
C ILE A 360 27.52 -14.60 -0.79
N LYS A 361 28.54 -13.85 -0.37
CA LYS A 361 29.88 -13.95 -0.94
C LYS A 361 30.44 -15.37 -0.76
N ASP A 362 30.38 -15.90 0.45
CA ASP A 362 30.88 -17.24 0.76
C ASP A 362 30.09 -18.33 0.04
N MET A 363 28.76 -18.16 -0.07
CA MET A 363 27.89 -19.08 -0.82
C MET A 363 28.30 -19.21 -2.29
N ILE A 364 28.71 -18.10 -2.94
CA ILE A 364 29.11 -18.07 -4.35
C ILE A 364 30.53 -18.59 -4.54
N GLU A 365 31.41 -18.31 -3.59
CA GLU A 365 32.79 -18.80 -3.61
C GLU A 365 32.88 -20.31 -3.37
N GLY A 366 31.87 -20.92 -2.73
CA GLY A 366 31.78 -22.35 -2.46
C GLY A 366 31.73 -23.27 -3.69
N GLU A 367 32.39 -24.43 -3.60
CA GLU A 367 32.55 -25.39 -4.71
C GLU A 367 31.24 -25.91 -5.31
N LYS A 368 30.18 -26.00 -4.48
CA LYS A 368 28.83 -26.45 -4.91
C LYS A 368 28.16 -25.50 -5.89
N PHE A 369 28.45 -24.20 -5.78
CA PHE A 369 27.90 -23.18 -6.70
C PHE A 369 28.69 -23.11 -8.01
N LYS A 370 29.98 -23.45 -7.99
CA LYS A 370 30.85 -23.47 -9.18
C LYS A 370 30.63 -24.68 -10.10
N SER A 371 30.05 -25.76 -9.59
CA SER A 371 30.04 -27.08 -10.25
C SER A 371 28.70 -27.52 -10.89
N GLY A 372 27.61 -26.77 -10.74
CA GLY A 372 26.32 -27.15 -11.34
C GLY A 372 26.07 -26.56 -12.73
N PRO A 373 25.22 -27.21 -13.54
CA PRO A 373 24.92 -26.77 -14.90
C PRO A 373 23.83 -25.69 -14.90
N GLY A 374 24.21 -24.40 -15.01
CA GLY A 374 23.25 -23.30 -15.14
C GLY A 374 23.87 -21.91 -15.22
N SER A 375 23.08 -20.93 -15.66
CA SER A 375 23.39 -19.51 -15.45
C SER A 375 23.04 -19.17 -14.02
N TYR A 376 24.03 -19.18 -13.14
CA TYR A 376 23.82 -18.81 -11.74
C TYR A 376 23.49 -17.32 -11.60
N PRO A 377 22.54 -16.95 -10.72
CA PRO A 377 22.32 -15.56 -10.37
C PRO A 377 23.63 -14.96 -9.84
N SER A 378 23.90 -13.71 -10.21
CA SER A 378 25.03 -12.95 -9.68
C SER A 378 24.87 -12.69 -8.19
N ALA A 379 25.97 -12.41 -7.48
CA ALA A 379 25.94 -11.99 -6.07
C ALA A 379 24.98 -10.83 -5.82
N LYS A 380 24.91 -9.91 -6.78
CA LYS A 380 24.02 -8.77 -6.73
C LYS A 380 22.54 -9.18 -6.81
N GLU A 381 22.18 -10.10 -7.70
CA GLU A 381 20.80 -10.59 -7.84
C GLU A 381 20.36 -11.38 -6.60
N LEU A 382 21.23 -12.25 -6.06
CA LEU A 382 20.94 -12.97 -4.80
C LEU A 382 20.77 -11.99 -3.63
N LEU A 383 21.62 -10.98 -3.55
CA LEU A 383 21.54 -9.95 -2.51
C LEU A 383 20.25 -9.13 -2.63
N GLU A 384 19.85 -8.78 -3.85
CA GLU A 384 18.58 -8.12 -4.12
C GLU A 384 17.41 -8.97 -3.65
N ASP A 385 17.40 -10.27 -3.93
CA ASP A 385 16.33 -11.18 -3.51
C ASP A 385 16.29 -11.38 -1.99
N VAL A 386 17.44 -11.67 -1.38
CA VAL A 386 17.58 -11.87 0.06
C VAL A 386 17.16 -10.62 0.82
N SER A 387 17.49 -9.44 0.31
CA SER A 387 17.12 -8.16 0.93
C SER A 387 15.61 -7.95 1.02
N VAL A 388 14.85 -8.42 0.03
CA VAL A 388 13.37 -8.35 0.03
C VAL A 388 12.80 -9.42 0.95
N ASN A 389 13.30 -10.65 0.88
CA ASN A 389 12.81 -11.78 1.68
C ASN A 389 13.03 -11.59 3.19
N ARG A 390 14.11 -10.92 3.59
CA ARG A 390 14.46 -10.69 5.00
C ARG A 390 13.92 -9.37 5.56
N ILE A 391 13.22 -8.55 4.78
CA ILE A 391 12.81 -7.19 5.17
C ILE A 391 12.09 -7.13 6.53
N TRP A 392 11.20 -8.09 6.81
CA TRP A 392 10.42 -8.10 8.05
C TRP A 392 11.25 -8.43 9.29
N GLY A 393 12.37 -9.16 9.13
CA GLY A 393 13.33 -9.41 10.20
C GLY A 393 14.16 -8.18 10.55
N TYR A 394 14.33 -7.25 9.61
CA TYR A 394 15.11 -6.03 9.78
C TYR A 394 14.27 -4.76 10.00
N LEU A 395 12.94 -4.91 10.14
CA LEU A 395 12.03 -3.78 10.35
C LEU A 395 12.33 -3.02 11.64
N ASP A 396 12.74 -3.71 12.71
CA ASP A 396 13.05 -3.07 14.00
C ASP A 396 14.27 -2.17 13.91
N TYR A 397 15.32 -2.65 13.25
CA TYR A 397 16.50 -1.85 12.96
C TYR A 397 16.16 -0.61 12.13
N ALA A 398 15.30 -0.75 11.12
CA ALA A 398 14.86 0.38 10.32
C ALA A 398 14.03 1.39 11.15
N ALA A 399 13.17 0.90 12.03
CA ALA A 399 12.38 1.74 12.94
C ALA A 399 13.26 2.50 13.94
N GLU A 400 14.28 1.83 14.49
CA GLU A 400 15.27 2.45 15.37
C GLU A 400 16.12 3.48 14.64
N ASN A 401 16.59 3.15 13.42
CA ASN A 401 17.33 4.06 12.54
C ASN A 401 16.53 5.34 12.25
N ALA A 402 15.23 5.20 11.92
CA ALA A 402 14.35 6.32 11.61
C ALA A 402 14.23 7.29 12.80
N SER A 403 14.25 6.79 14.02
CA SER A 403 14.16 7.57 15.26
C SER A 403 15.52 8.02 15.83
N TYR A 404 16.64 7.65 15.19
CA TYR A 404 17.99 7.87 15.70
C TYR A 404 18.53 9.26 15.32
N LEU A 405 19.00 10.01 16.33
CA LEU A 405 19.46 11.40 16.19
C LEU A 405 21.00 11.55 16.31
N GLY A 406 21.73 10.45 16.45
CA GLY A 406 23.20 10.45 16.53
C GLY A 406 23.88 10.37 15.15
N PRO A 407 25.21 10.17 15.13
CA PRO A 407 25.98 10.00 13.90
C PRO A 407 25.55 8.76 13.11
N TRP A 408 25.47 8.86 11.78
CA TRP A 408 24.99 7.75 10.93
C TRP A 408 25.74 6.43 11.17
N SER A 409 27.07 6.49 11.37
CA SER A 409 27.94 5.33 11.63
C SER A 409 27.68 4.61 12.95
N GLU A 410 26.89 5.20 13.85
CA GLU A 410 26.60 4.70 15.20
C GLU A 410 25.12 4.35 15.37
N ARG A 411 24.39 4.22 14.26
CA ARG A 411 23.01 3.76 14.29
C ARG A 411 22.93 2.31 14.79
N PRO A 412 21.83 1.92 15.45
CA PRO A 412 21.68 0.56 15.98
C PRO A 412 21.90 -0.54 14.93
N SER A 413 21.41 -0.32 13.71
CA SER A 413 21.65 -1.25 12.60
C SER A 413 23.12 -1.39 12.21
N GLU A 414 23.89 -0.30 12.21
CA GLU A 414 25.34 -0.32 11.90
C GLU A 414 26.15 -1.00 13.02
N GLN A 415 25.73 -0.80 14.27
CA GLN A 415 26.31 -1.48 15.42
C GLN A 415 26.03 -2.99 15.38
N HIS A 416 24.81 -3.37 15.00
CA HIS A 416 24.45 -4.78 14.80
C HIS A 416 25.28 -5.42 13.68
N THR A 417 25.38 -4.78 12.52
CA THR A 417 26.21 -5.26 11.41
C THR A 417 27.65 -5.46 11.84
N ARG A 418 28.25 -4.49 12.56
CA ARG A 418 29.62 -4.59 13.04
C ARG A 418 29.79 -5.78 13.98
N ALA A 419 28.88 -5.95 14.95
CA ALA A 419 28.89 -7.08 15.87
C ALA A 419 28.72 -8.42 15.15
N ASN A 420 27.86 -8.49 14.12
CA ASN A 420 27.69 -9.68 13.29
C ASN A 420 28.99 -10.01 12.53
N LYS A 421 29.63 -9.03 11.89
CA LYS A 421 30.92 -9.22 11.20
C LYS A 421 32.03 -9.66 12.14
N GLU A 422 32.11 -9.08 13.34
CA GLU A 422 33.05 -9.50 14.39
C GLU A 422 32.76 -10.92 14.90
N SER A 423 31.48 -11.34 14.93
CA SER A 423 31.12 -12.71 15.27
C SER A 423 31.44 -13.69 14.16
N TRP A 424 31.26 -13.29 12.90
CA TRP A 424 31.57 -14.08 11.72
C TRP A 424 33.07 -14.34 11.62
N ALA A 425 33.89 -13.29 11.73
CA ALA A 425 35.35 -13.41 11.70
C ALA A 425 35.89 -14.34 12.81
N ARG A 426 35.30 -14.29 14.02
CA ARG A 426 35.66 -15.22 15.09
C ARG A 426 35.31 -16.68 14.77
N ALA A 427 34.18 -16.92 14.10
CA ALA A 427 33.82 -18.27 13.69
C ALA A 427 34.77 -18.81 12.60
N GLU A 428 35.17 -17.97 11.64
CA GLU A 428 36.18 -18.34 10.64
C GLU A 428 37.55 -18.65 11.26
N GLU A 429 37.96 -17.87 12.27
CA GLU A 429 39.19 -18.15 13.03
C GLU A 429 39.09 -19.48 13.80
N GLU A 430 37.96 -19.76 14.46
CA GLU A 430 37.72 -21.03 15.17
C GLU A 430 37.70 -22.24 14.22
N ASP A 431 37.10 -22.11 13.04
CA ASP A 431 37.06 -23.16 12.02
C ASP A 431 38.47 -23.41 11.42
N ALA A 432 39.25 -22.35 11.17
CA ALA A 432 40.62 -22.49 10.68
C ALA A 432 41.54 -23.14 11.72
N GLU A 433 41.41 -22.79 13.01
CA GLU A 433 42.14 -23.45 14.10
C GLU A 433 41.76 -24.94 14.21
N PHE A 434 40.48 -25.29 13.95
CA PHE A 434 40.03 -26.67 13.95
C PHE A 434 40.57 -27.48 12.76
N ASP A 435 40.59 -26.89 11.57
CA ASP A 435 41.16 -27.52 10.36
C ASP A 435 42.69 -27.72 10.50
N ASP A 436 43.42 -26.75 11.06
CA ASP A 436 44.87 -26.88 11.34
C ASP A 436 45.15 -28.04 12.33
N LEU A 437 44.30 -28.23 13.34
CA LEU A 437 44.41 -29.36 14.29
C LEU A 437 44.14 -30.72 13.63
N LEU A 438 43.22 -30.79 12.67
CA LEU A 438 42.92 -32.01 11.93
C LEU A 438 44.02 -32.39 10.93
N ASP A 439 44.67 -31.40 10.32
CA ASP A 439 45.82 -31.63 9.45
C ASP A 439 47.02 -32.13 10.27
N ASP A 440 47.33 -31.52 11.43
CA ASP A 440 48.42 -31.98 12.32
C ASP A 440 48.24 -33.43 12.82
N ASP A 441 47.00 -33.87 13.08
CA ASP A 441 46.69 -35.26 13.46
C ASP A 441 46.85 -36.22 12.26
N ALA A 442 46.54 -35.79 11.02
CA ALA A 442 46.67 -36.60 9.81
C ALA A 442 48.14 -36.89 9.43
N TRP A 443 49.09 -35.99 9.76
CA TRP A 443 50.52 -36.23 9.58
C TRP A 443 51.12 -37.18 10.62
N SER A 444 50.43 -37.43 11.73
CA SER A 444 50.92 -38.30 12.81
C SER A 444 50.68 -39.80 12.59
N ASP A 445 49.78 -40.16 11.65
CA ASP A 445 49.40 -41.54 11.35
C ASP A 445 50.15 -42.18 10.14
N GLU A 446 50.93 -41.41 9.37
CA GLU A 446 51.77 -41.96 8.28
C GLU A 446 53.20 -42.40 8.73
N GLU A 447 53.55 -42.25 10.00
CA GLU A 447 54.89 -42.58 10.54
C GLU A 447 54.97 -43.86 11.41
N ASN A 448 54.06 -44.84 11.26
CA ASN A 448 54.14 -46.14 11.95
C ASN A 448 54.19 -47.37 11.04
#